data_AF-A0A512UKX2-F1
#
_entry.id   AF-A0A512UKX2-F1
#
_cell.length_a   1.000
_cell.length_b   1.000
_cell.length_c   1.000
_cell.angle_alpha   90.00
_cell.angle_beta   90.00
_cell.angle_gamma   90.00
#
_symmetry.space_group_name_H-M   'P 1'
#
loop_
_entity.id
_entity.type
_entity.pdbx_description
1 polymer ?
#
loop_
_entity_poly.entity_id
_entity_poly.type
_entity_poly.pdbx_seq_one_letter_code
_entity_poly.pdbx_strand_id
1 'polypeptide(L)'
;MRPETKIPKELIPPYPIYYEANVVSGFGRGSSELGIPTANIPVGQLDTLETGIYFGWCKLSTGKYSEDDVVERSEGKVTTFNKGSSLQDKDLEVLPMVMSIGWNPFYENKKKAAEVHVMHKFDNDFYGAMMKVVILGYIRPELNYTTKGT
;
A
#
# COMPACT_ATOMS: atom_id res chain seq x y z
N MET A 1 17.05 -18.20 -2.00
CA MET A 1 16.26 -19.04 -1.07
C MET A 1 15.32 -18.11 -0.31
N ARG A 2 14.00 -18.34 -0.32
CA ARG A 2 13.06 -17.55 0.51
C ARG A 2 13.35 -17.93 1.96
N PRO A 3 13.69 -16.99 2.86
CA PRO A 3 13.83 -17.32 4.27
C PRO A 3 12.49 -17.88 4.78
N GLU A 4 12.56 -18.91 5.64
CA GLU A 4 11.38 -19.45 6.29
C GLU A 4 10.83 -18.38 7.26
N THR A 5 9.77 -17.69 6.86
CA THR A 5 9.08 -16.74 7.74
C THR A 5 8.28 -17.53 8.76
N LYS A 6 8.71 -17.53 10.02
CA LYS A 6 7.92 -18.04 11.13
C LYS A 6 6.96 -16.97 11.61
N ILE A 7 5.72 -17.02 11.12
CA ILE A 7 4.63 -16.18 11.64
C ILE A 7 4.23 -16.73 13.02
N PRO A 8 4.29 -15.93 14.10
CA PRO A 8 3.85 -16.37 15.43
C PRO A 8 2.38 -16.78 15.44
N LYS A 9 2.02 -17.73 16.32
CA LYS A 9 0.62 -18.17 16.49
C LYS A 9 -0.26 -17.12 17.19
N GLU A 10 0.36 -16.20 17.91
CA GLU A 10 -0.29 -15.14 18.68
C GLU A 10 0.33 -13.79 18.33
N LEU A 11 -0.40 -12.70 18.54
CA LEU A 11 0.13 -11.36 18.33
C LEU A 11 1.19 -11.05 19.39
N ILE A 12 2.34 -10.58 18.93
CA ILE A 12 3.44 -10.16 19.78
C ILE A 12 3.54 -8.64 19.66
N PRO A 13 3.73 -7.89 20.77
CA PRO A 13 3.99 -6.46 20.69
C PRO A 13 5.10 -6.15 19.67
N PRO A 14 4.94 -5.11 18.83
CA PRO A 14 3.95 -4.03 18.92
C PRO A 14 2.59 -4.29 18.23
N TYR A 15 2.33 -5.50 17.71
CA TYR A 15 1.10 -5.78 16.97
C TYR A 15 -0.10 -6.03 17.92
N PRO A 16 -1.33 -5.64 17.54
CA PRO A 16 -1.72 -5.04 16.26
C PRO A 16 -1.42 -3.54 16.18
N ILE A 17 -0.97 -3.07 15.02
CA ILE A 17 -0.78 -1.64 14.74
C ILE A 17 -1.91 -1.16 13.84
N TYR A 18 -2.66 -0.17 14.31
CA TYR A 18 -3.73 0.47 13.54
C TYR A 18 -3.21 1.73 12.86
N TYR A 19 -3.55 1.92 11.59
CA TYR A 19 -3.21 3.15 10.86
C TYR A 19 -4.29 3.47 9.82
N GLU A 20 -4.47 4.76 9.52
CA GLU A 20 -5.38 5.22 8.48
C GLU A 20 -4.76 6.37 7.71
N ALA A 21 -4.96 6.34 6.39
CA ALA A 21 -4.51 7.41 5.50
C ALA A 21 -5.27 7.36 4.17
N ASN A 22 -5.25 8.47 3.44
CA ASN A 22 -5.73 8.48 2.06
C ASN A 22 -4.71 7.82 1.14
N VAL A 23 -5.20 7.03 0.20
CA VAL A 23 -4.38 6.44 -0.86
C VAL A 23 -3.83 7.56 -1.72
N VAL A 24 -2.51 7.67 -1.77
CA VAL A 24 -1.80 8.61 -2.63
C VAL A 24 -1.33 7.92 -3.88
N SER A 25 -1.02 8.73 -4.87
CA SER A 25 -0.60 8.22 -6.15
C SER A 25 0.92 8.04 -6.16
N GLY A 26 1.39 6.80 -6.36
CA GLY A 26 2.82 6.47 -6.39
C GLY A 26 3.51 6.98 -7.67
N PHE A 27 4.81 6.75 -7.82
CA PHE A 27 5.63 7.33 -8.91
C PHE A 27 5.49 6.62 -10.27
N GLY A 28 4.50 5.76 -10.44
CA GLY A 28 4.18 5.15 -11.74
C GLY A 28 5.21 4.14 -12.26
N ARG A 29 6.01 3.52 -11.38
CA ARG A 29 7.01 2.51 -11.76
C ARG A 29 6.53 1.10 -11.37
N GLY A 30 6.38 0.22 -12.36
CA GLY A 30 6.52 -1.25 -12.23
C GLY A 30 5.36 -2.09 -11.66
N SER A 31 4.52 -1.60 -10.73
CA SER A 31 3.49 -2.45 -10.10
C SER A 31 2.37 -2.88 -11.06
N SER A 32 1.97 -1.98 -11.97
CA SER A 32 1.02 -2.28 -13.05
C SER A 32 1.61 -3.21 -14.13
N GLU A 33 2.93 -3.21 -14.36
CA GLU A 33 3.59 -4.10 -15.31
C GLU A 33 3.74 -5.53 -14.78
N LEU A 34 3.85 -5.70 -13.47
CA LEU A 34 3.93 -7.00 -12.80
C LEU A 34 2.54 -7.59 -12.47
N GLY A 35 1.46 -6.85 -12.75
CA GLY A 35 0.08 -7.27 -12.49
C GLY A 35 -0.33 -7.26 -11.01
N ILE A 36 0.43 -6.57 -10.15
CA ILE A 36 0.22 -6.53 -8.69
C ILE A 36 0.05 -5.06 -8.28
N PRO A 37 -1.15 -4.49 -8.41
CA PRO A 37 -1.38 -3.09 -8.04
C PRO A 37 -1.14 -2.88 -6.54
N THR A 38 -0.45 -1.78 -6.21
CA THR A 38 -0.17 -1.36 -4.83
C THR A 38 -0.73 0.04 -4.56
N ALA A 39 -1.41 0.19 -3.43
CA ALA A 39 -1.87 1.47 -2.91
C ALA A 39 -0.75 2.11 -2.09
N ASN A 40 -0.35 3.33 -2.43
CA ASN A 40 0.64 4.06 -1.63
C ASN A 40 -0.08 4.79 -0.50
N ILE A 41 0.46 4.72 0.72
CA ILE A 41 -0.01 5.53 1.84
C ILE A 41 1.17 6.29 2.46
N PRO A 42 0.99 7.54 2.92
CA PRO A 42 1.99 8.25 3.72
C PRO A 42 2.41 7.41 4.93
N VAL A 43 3.69 7.43 5.29
CA VAL A 43 4.18 6.59 6.40
C VAL A 43 3.74 7.11 7.77
N GLY A 44 3.68 8.43 8.00
CA GLY A 44 3.25 8.99 9.29
C GLY A 44 3.92 8.30 10.49
N GLN A 45 3.12 7.71 11.38
CA GLN A 45 3.63 6.96 12.54
C GLN A 45 4.33 5.64 12.19
N LEU A 46 4.06 5.07 11.01
CA LEU A 46 4.71 3.85 10.51
C LEU A 46 6.19 4.08 10.17
N ASP A 47 6.66 5.34 10.11
CA ASP A 47 8.06 5.66 9.85
C ASP A 47 9.01 5.07 10.92
N THR A 48 8.49 4.78 12.11
CA THR A 48 9.21 4.12 13.20
C THR A 48 9.44 2.62 12.99
N LEU A 49 8.71 1.99 12.07
CA LEU A 49 8.82 0.55 11.81
C LEU A 49 10.04 0.23 10.94
N GLU A 50 10.60 -0.97 11.11
CA GLU A 50 11.70 -1.47 10.27
C GLU A 50 11.29 -1.54 8.80
N THR A 51 12.25 -1.41 7.87
CA THR A 51 11.93 -1.67 6.46
C THR A 51 11.72 -3.15 6.22
N GLY A 52 10.81 -3.49 5.31
CA GLY A 52 10.48 -4.85 4.94
C GLY A 52 9.00 -5.06 4.66
N ILE A 53 8.61 -6.33 4.71
CA ILE A 53 7.29 -6.79 4.34
C ILE A 53 6.50 -7.14 5.60
N TYR A 54 5.30 -6.60 5.70
CA TYR A 54 4.33 -6.79 6.76
C TYR A 54 3.06 -7.42 6.21
N PHE A 55 2.23 -7.97 7.09
CA PHE A 55 0.91 -8.51 6.73
C PHE A 55 -0.18 -8.05 7.69
N GLY A 56 -1.41 -8.12 7.22
CA GLY A 56 -2.58 -7.85 8.04
C GLY A 56 -3.84 -7.70 7.20
N TRP A 57 -4.71 -6.81 7.66
CA TRP A 57 -5.99 -6.53 7.01
C TRP A 57 -6.09 -5.06 6.66
N CYS A 58 -6.88 -4.74 5.65
CA CYS A 58 -7.26 -3.37 5.34
C CYS A 58 -8.75 -3.27 5.05
N LYS A 59 -9.26 -2.05 5.14
CA LYS A 59 -10.60 -1.69 4.70
C LYS A 59 -10.54 -0.36 3.98
N LEU A 60 -11.12 -0.32 2.78
CA LEU A 60 -11.31 0.92 2.04
C LEU A 60 -12.66 1.55 2.40
N SER A 61 -12.75 2.85 2.20
CA SER A 61 -13.99 3.58 2.27
C SER A 61 -14.02 4.70 1.24
N THR A 62 -15.22 4.98 0.77
CA THR A 62 -15.49 6.13 -0.09
C THR A 62 -15.27 7.41 0.71
N GLY A 63 -14.51 8.35 0.15
CA GLY A 63 -14.40 9.70 0.69
C GLY A 63 -15.76 10.41 0.67
N LYS A 64 -15.83 11.61 1.28
CA LYS A 64 -17.01 12.46 1.12
C LYS A 64 -17.19 12.75 -0.37
N TYR A 65 -18.38 12.46 -0.91
CA TYR A 65 -18.71 12.72 -2.31
C TYR A 65 -18.36 14.17 -2.66
N SER A 66 -17.34 14.31 -3.49
CA SER A 66 -16.86 15.56 -4.07
C SER A 66 -16.36 15.22 -5.46
N GLU A 67 -16.33 16.19 -6.36
CA GLU A 67 -15.80 16.01 -7.71
C GLU A 67 -14.39 15.37 -7.69
N ASP A 68 -14.13 14.57 -8.73
CA ASP A 68 -12.85 13.93 -8.94
C ASP A 68 -11.77 15.00 -9.13
N ASP A 69 -10.65 14.88 -8.41
CA ASP A 69 -9.52 15.79 -8.63
C ASP A 69 -8.62 15.20 -9.73
N VAL A 70 -8.45 15.95 -10.81
CA VAL A 70 -7.55 15.54 -11.90
C VAL A 70 -6.21 16.24 -11.72
N VAL A 71 -5.17 15.47 -11.46
CA VAL A 71 -3.81 15.97 -11.29
C VAL A 71 -2.96 15.55 -12.48
N GLU A 72 -2.48 16.53 -13.25
CA GLU A 72 -1.46 16.33 -14.27
C GLU A 72 -0.08 16.28 -13.61
N ARG A 73 0.70 15.23 -13.90
CA ARG A 73 2.04 15.06 -13.35
C ARG A 73 3.10 15.50 -14.35
N SER A 74 4.33 15.64 -13.85
CA SER A 74 5.53 15.72 -14.69
C SER A 74 5.51 14.60 -15.73
N GLU A 75 5.83 14.92 -16.98
CA GLU A 75 5.77 14.03 -18.15
C GLU A 75 4.37 13.77 -18.74
N GLY A 76 3.34 14.56 -18.38
CA GLY A 76 2.02 14.53 -19.03
C GLY A 76 1.13 13.36 -18.61
N LYS A 77 1.50 12.63 -17.55
CA LYS A 77 0.66 11.57 -16.99
C LYS A 77 -0.45 12.16 -16.12
N VAL A 78 -1.70 11.92 -16.50
CA VAL A 78 -2.88 12.35 -15.73
C VAL A 78 -3.23 11.30 -14.68
N THR A 79 -3.49 11.73 -13.44
CA THR A 79 -4.02 10.88 -12.36
C THR A 79 -5.35 11.44 -11.87
N THR A 80 -6.39 10.62 -11.90
CA THR A 80 -7.70 10.96 -11.36
C THR A 80 -7.81 10.46 -9.91
N PHE A 81 -8.12 11.36 -8.99
CA PHE A 81 -8.43 11.05 -7.60
C PHE A 81 -9.95 10.95 -7.44
N ASN A 82 -10.47 9.74 -7.68
CA ASN A 82 -11.90 9.46 -7.58
C ASN A 82 -12.38 9.26 -6.13
N LYS A 83 -11.48 9.29 -5.15
CA LYS A 83 -11.78 9.20 -3.71
C LYS A 83 -12.58 7.93 -3.36
N GLY A 84 -12.43 6.87 -4.15
CA GLY A 84 -13.16 5.62 -3.98
C GLY A 84 -14.58 5.62 -4.53
N SER A 85 -15.02 6.65 -5.28
CA SER A 85 -16.38 6.76 -5.84
C SER A 85 -16.76 5.60 -6.77
N SER A 86 -15.77 4.91 -7.34
CA SER A 86 -15.95 3.76 -8.25
C SER A 86 -15.81 2.40 -7.55
N LEU A 87 -15.65 2.36 -6.22
CA LEU A 87 -15.58 1.12 -5.44
C LEU A 87 -16.97 0.46 -5.35
N GLN A 88 -17.01 -0.84 -5.55
CA GLN A 88 -18.20 -1.69 -5.37
C GLN A 88 -18.28 -2.20 -3.93
N ASP A 89 -19.43 -2.74 -3.52
CA ASP A 89 -19.63 -3.27 -2.16
C ASP A 89 -18.56 -4.30 -1.75
N LYS A 90 -18.17 -5.18 -2.68
CA LYS A 90 -17.09 -6.18 -2.49
C LYS A 90 -15.73 -5.53 -2.16
N ASP A 91 -15.48 -4.33 -2.68
CA ASP A 91 -14.23 -3.59 -2.52
C ASP A 91 -14.16 -2.88 -1.14
N LEU A 92 -15.31 -2.79 -0.45
CA LEU A 92 -15.46 -2.14 0.86
C LEU A 92 -15.47 -3.15 2.02
N GLU A 93 -15.28 -4.44 1.73
CA GLU A 93 -15.11 -5.48 2.73
C GLU A 93 -13.76 -5.34 3.48
N VAL A 94 -13.60 -6.12 4.55
CA VAL A 94 -12.29 -6.25 5.20
C VAL A 94 -11.46 -7.25 4.40
N LEU A 95 -10.39 -6.76 3.78
CA LEU A 95 -9.60 -7.51 2.80
C LEU A 95 -8.20 -7.80 3.35
N PRO A 96 -7.62 -8.97 3.04
CA PRO A 96 -6.25 -9.29 3.44
C PRO A 96 -5.26 -8.45 2.63
N MET A 97 -4.14 -8.08 3.27
CA MET A 97 -3.10 -7.29 2.61
C MET A 97 -1.69 -7.70 3.03
N VAL A 98 -0.74 -7.36 2.18
CA VAL A 98 0.67 -7.21 2.56
C VAL A 98 1.10 -5.76 2.35
N MET A 99 2.02 -5.30 3.18
CA MET A 99 2.55 -3.94 3.11
C MET A 99 4.07 -3.99 3.02
N SER A 100 4.63 -3.27 2.04
CA SER A 100 6.06 -2.98 1.99
C SER A 100 6.31 -1.62 2.63
N ILE A 101 7.23 -1.56 3.59
CA ILE A 101 7.78 -0.30 4.11
C ILE A 101 9.23 -0.23 3.66
N GLY A 102 9.60 0.80 2.90
CA GLY A 102 10.92 0.92 2.29
C GLY A 102 11.40 2.35 2.19
N TRP A 103 12.70 2.56 1.95
CA TRP A 103 13.24 3.91 1.73
C TRP A 103 12.87 4.43 0.34
N ASN A 104 12.46 5.69 0.26
CA ASN A 104 12.12 6.33 -1.00
C ASN A 104 13.40 6.93 -1.66
N PRO A 105 13.86 6.40 -2.81
CA PRO A 105 15.08 6.87 -3.47
C PRO A 105 15.01 8.32 -3.94
N PHE A 106 13.81 8.84 -4.21
CA PHE A 106 13.60 10.21 -4.71
C PHE A 106 13.76 11.27 -3.62
N TYR A 107 13.66 10.89 -2.35
CA TYR A 107 13.96 11.78 -1.22
C TYR A 107 15.35 11.50 -0.66
N GLU A 108 16.31 11.08 -1.51
CA GLU A 108 17.67 10.71 -1.09
C GLU A 108 17.67 9.65 0.02
N ASN A 109 16.68 8.75 0.02
CA ASN A 109 16.44 7.76 1.09
C ASN A 109 16.28 8.40 2.49
N LYS A 110 15.79 9.65 2.58
CA LYS A 110 15.52 10.33 3.86
C LYS A 110 14.11 10.11 4.38
N LYS A 111 13.21 9.54 3.58
CA LYS A 111 11.82 9.27 3.93
C LYS A 111 11.45 7.85 3.53
N LYS A 112 10.74 7.13 4.41
CA LYS A 112 10.13 5.85 4.06
C LYS A 112 8.86 6.07 3.22
N ALA A 113 8.49 5.03 2.48
CA ALA A 113 7.22 4.89 1.78
C ALA A 113 6.55 3.59 2.23
N ALA A 114 5.22 3.59 2.31
CA ALA A 114 4.42 2.41 2.57
C ALA A 114 3.56 2.08 1.35
N GLU A 115 3.72 0.87 0.83
CA GLU A 115 2.98 0.34 -0.31
C GLU A 115 2.17 -0.87 0.12
N VAL A 116 0.84 -0.79 0.01
CA VAL A 116 -0.09 -1.84 0.39
C VAL A 116 -0.56 -2.58 -0.85
N HIS A 117 -0.29 -3.87 -0.92
CA HIS A 117 -0.95 -4.77 -1.86
C HIS A 117 -2.15 -5.43 -1.18
N VAL A 118 -3.34 -5.07 -1.62
CA VAL A 118 -4.58 -5.70 -1.18
C VAL A 118 -4.80 -6.96 -2.01
N MET A 119 -5.03 -8.10 -1.35
CA MET A 119 -5.27 -9.39 -2.00
C MET A 119 -6.71 -9.47 -2.53
N HIS A 120 -7.05 -8.55 -3.41
CA HIS A 120 -8.38 -8.36 -3.99
C HIS A 120 -8.26 -7.74 -5.38
N LYS A 121 -9.16 -8.13 -6.29
CA LYS A 121 -9.19 -7.58 -7.65
C LYS A 121 -10.18 -6.43 -7.71
N PHE A 122 -9.65 -5.23 -7.97
CA PHE A 122 -10.45 -4.03 -8.23
C PHE A 122 -10.71 -3.87 -9.72
N ASP A 123 -11.90 -3.40 -10.07
CA ASP A 123 -12.26 -3.07 -11.45
C ASP A 123 -11.78 -1.66 -11.84
N ASN A 124 -11.53 -0.79 -10.86
CA ASN A 124 -11.11 0.59 -11.03
C ASN A 124 -10.01 0.97 -10.02
N ASP A 125 -9.23 2.01 -10.35
CA ASP A 125 -8.35 2.67 -9.39
C ASP A 125 -9.17 3.33 -8.26
N PHE A 126 -8.53 3.59 -7.12
CA PHE A 126 -9.18 4.18 -5.94
C PHE A 126 -8.32 5.25 -5.26
N TYR A 127 -7.58 6.04 -6.07
CA TYR A 127 -6.77 7.14 -5.55
C TYR A 127 -7.60 8.13 -4.74
N GLY A 128 -7.07 8.55 -3.59
CA GLY A 128 -7.74 9.42 -2.63
C GLY A 128 -8.74 8.71 -1.71
N ALA A 129 -9.07 7.44 -1.96
CA ALA A 129 -9.91 6.68 -1.03
C ALA A 129 -9.23 6.58 0.34
N MET A 130 -10.01 6.60 1.42
CA MET A 130 -9.45 6.39 2.75
C MET A 130 -9.24 4.89 2.96
N MET A 131 -8.03 4.51 3.36
CA MET A 131 -7.65 3.15 3.71
C MET A 131 -7.35 3.07 5.20
N LYS A 132 -8.04 2.17 5.90
CA LYS A 132 -7.66 1.71 7.23
C LYS A 132 -6.87 0.43 7.10
N VAL A 133 -5.81 0.29 7.89
CA VAL A 133 -4.98 -0.91 7.96
C VAL A 133 -4.81 -1.36 9.40
N VAL A 134 -4.73 -2.67 9.58
CA VAL A 134 -4.31 -3.32 10.81
C VAL A 134 -3.13 -4.22 10.47
N ILE A 135 -1.94 -3.83 10.91
CA ILE A 135 -0.72 -4.61 10.73
C ILE A 135 -0.62 -5.62 11.87
N LEU A 136 -0.50 -6.90 11.53
CA LEU A 136 -0.50 -8.01 12.48
C LEU A 136 0.88 -8.64 12.68
N GLY A 137 1.83 -8.38 11.78
CA GLY A 137 3.17 -8.92 11.90
C GLY A 137 4.10 -8.56 10.75
N TYR A 138 5.37 -8.90 10.96
CA TYR A 138 6.45 -8.76 10.00
C TYR A 138 6.78 -10.12 9.35
N ILE A 139 6.97 -10.12 8.04
CA ILE A 139 7.29 -11.30 7.23
C ILE A 139 8.80 -11.43 7.04
N ARG A 140 9.45 -10.38 6.52
CA ARG A 140 10.86 -10.43 6.11
C ARG A 140 11.41 -9.04 5.78
N PRO A 141 12.74 -8.88 5.75
CA PRO A 141 13.36 -7.65 5.26
C PRO A 141 13.14 -7.47 3.75
N GLU A 142 13.40 -6.26 3.26
CA GLU A 142 13.50 -5.98 1.83
C GLU A 142 14.58 -6.88 1.19
N LEU A 143 14.34 -7.32 -0.05
CA LEU A 143 15.30 -8.11 -0.79
C LEU A 143 15.64 -7.35 -2.07
N ASN A 144 16.94 -7.28 -2.39
CA ASN A 144 17.39 -6.72 -3.66
C ASN A 144 16.87 -7.61 -4.80
N TYR A 145 16.22 -6.98 -5.79
CA TYR A 145 15.91 -7.65 -7.05
C TYR A 145 17.21 -7.89 -7.81
N THR A 146 17.71 -9.12 -7.81
CA THR A 146 18.94 -9.47 -8.53
C THR A 146 18.69 -9.81 -10.01
N THR A 147 17.45 -10.11 -10.42
CA THR A 147 17.01 -10.24 -11.83
C THR A 147 15.47 -10.25 -11.90
N LYS A 148 14.89 -9.73 -13.00
CA LYS A 148 13.50 -10.06 -13.37
C LYS A 148 13.50 -11.52 -13.80
N GLY A 149 12.72 -12.38 -13.15
CA GLY A 149 12.59 -13.78 -13.58
C GLY A 149 12.10 -13.81 -15.03
N THR A 150 12.96 -14.25 -15.93
CA THR A 150 12.68 -14.54 -17.34
C THR A 150 11.91 -15.84 -17.47
#